data_AF-A0A2U1L1R3-F1
#
_entry.id   AF-A0A2U1L1R3-F1
#
_cell.length_a   1.000
_cell.length_b   1.000
_cell.length_c   1.000
_cell.angle_alpha   90.00
_cell.angle_beta   90.00
_cell.angle_gamma   90.00
#
_symmetry.space_group_name_H-M   'P 1'
#
loop_
_entity.id
_entity.type
_entity.pdbx_description
1 polymer ?
#
loop_
_entity_poly.entity_id
_entity_poly.type
_entity_poly.pdbx_seq_one_letter_code
_entity_poly.pdbx_strand_id
1 'polypeptide(L)'
;MMKKFPAGNFRREDRPFQGPYVGDRRHNEGRTNHYGREGRLEEEQVMCDEETGSRESGLPEEIMVNPAYPDQLVTIGGSLTKGCKTLLKALLIKNLDIFAWEPADMTGVPRRIIEHNINANPSVEPVCQK
;
A
#
# COMPACT_ATOMS: atom_id res chain seq x y z
N MET A 1 16.25 16.96 46.10
CA MET A 1 15.18 16.86 47.12
C MET A 1 13.95 16.25 46.44
N MET A 2 13.72 14.94 46.66
CA MET A 2 12.66 14.18 46.00
C MET A 2 11.31 14.56 46.61
N LYS A 3 10.37 15.05 45.79
CA LYS A 3 9.01 15.37 46.24
C LYS A 3 8.20 14.07 46.27
N LYS A 4 7.81 13.63 47.47
CA LYS A 4 6.86 12.52 47.67
C LYS A 4 5.44 13.02 47.41
N PHE A 5 4.66 12.29 46.63
CA PHE A 5 3.22 12.52 46.49
C PHE A 5 2.44 11.69 47.52
N PRO A 6 1.32 12.20 48.08
CA PRO A 6 0.45 11.43 48.96
C PRO A 6 -0.39 10.41 48.19
N ALA A 7 -0.57 9.22 48.77
CA ALA A 7 -1.48 8.20 48.26
C ALA A 7 -2.94 8.64 48.49
N GLY A 8 -3.63 9.03 47.43
CA GLY A 8 -5.06 9.34 47.43
C GLY A 8 -5.90 8.09 47.13
N ASN A 9 -6.84 7.79 48.02
CA ASN A 9 -7.67 6.60 48.03
C ASN A 9 -8.61 6.50 46.82
N PHE A 10 -8.49 5.40 46.06
CA PHE A 10 -9.40 5.02 44.99
C PHE A 10 -10.76 4.58 45.58
N ARG A 11 -11.75 5.48 45.58
CA ARG A 11 -13.15 5.11 45.90
C ARG A 11 -13.70 4.26 44.75
N ARG A 12 -14.24 3.09 45.10
CA ARG A 12 -14.66 2.03 44.17
C ARG A 12 -16.02 2.27 43.52
N GLU A 13 -16.30 3.44 42.94
CA GLU A 13 -17.58 3.68 42.26
C GLU A 13 -17.55 4.28 40.84
N ASP A 14 -16.38 4.57 40.25
CA ASP A 14 -16.32 5.03 38.84
C ASP A 14 -15.86 3.92 37.88
N ARG A 15 -16.58 2.79 37.85
CA ARG A 15 -16.43 1.79 36.77
C ARG A 15 -17.39 2.12 35.64
N PRO A 16 -16.94 2.31 34.38
CA PRO A 16 -17.85 2.32 33.25
C PRO A 16 -18.52 0.94 33.10
N PHE A 17 -19.83 0.99 32.95
CA PHE A 17 -20.79 -0.09 32.77
C PHE A 17 -20.25 -1.24 31.88
N GLN A 18 -20.15 -2.46 32.44
CA GLN A 18 -20.10 -3.69 31.66
C GLN A 18 -21.55 -4.18 31.47
N GLY A 19 -22.17 -3.77 30.37
CA GLY A 19 -23.44 -4.33 29.87
C GLY A 19 -23.23 -4.95 28.49
N PRO A 20 -23.91 -6.06 28.15
CA PRO A 20 -23.64 -6.80 26.93
C PRO A 20 -24.14 -6.04 25.70
N TYR A 21 -23.26 -5.90 24.70
CA TYR A 21 -23.63 -5.46 23.36
C TYR A 21 -24.67 -6.43 22.79
N VAL A 22 -25.92 -5.98 22.67
CA VAL A 22 -26.93 -6.66 21.86
C VAL A 22 -26.81 -6.11 20.45
N GLY A 23 -25.89 -6.70 19.67
CA GLY A 23 -25.78 -6.49 18.23
C GLY A 23 -26.65 -7.50 17.48
N ASP A 24 -27.53 -6.99 16.63
CA ASP A 24 -28.49 -7.73 15.80
C ASP A 24 -27.90 -8.98 15.13
N ARG A 25 -28.47 -10.14 15.50
CA ARG A 25 -28.30 -11.41 14.79
C ARG A 25 -29.23 -11.40 13.57
N ARG A 26 -28.82 -10.75 12.48
CA ARG A 26 -29.48 -10.87 11.16
C ARG A 26 -28.62 -11.69 10.20
N HIS A 27 -29.25 -12.74 9.68
CA HIS A 27 -28.84 -13.68 8.63
C HIS A 27 -27.62 -13.28 7.78
N ASN A 28 -26.56 -14.07 7.90
CA ASN A 28 -25.59 -14.23 6.82
C ASN A 28 -26.16 -15.25 5.82
N GLU A 29 -27.01 -14.78 4.91
CA GLU A 29 -27.42 -15.53 3.73
C GLU A 29 -27.22 -14.64 2.50
N GLY A 30 -26.38 -15.12 1.58
CA GLY A 30 -26.46 -14.75 0.16
C GLY A 30 -25.98 -13.35 -0.23
N ARG A 31 -24.67 -13.10 -0.18
CA ARG A 31 -24.01 -12.36 -1.25
C ARG A 31 -22.83 -13.15 -1.75
N THR A 32 -23.13 -14.04 -2.69
CA THR A 32 -22.14 -14.51 -3.64
C THR A 32 -21.52 -13.28 -4.29
N ASN A 33 -20.20 -13.14 -4.18
CA ASN A 33 -19.44 -12.18 -4.96
C ASN A 33 -19.50 -12.64 -6.42
N HIS A 34 -20.55 -12.23 -7.11
CA HIS A 34 -20.65 -12.35 -8.56
C HIS A 34 -19.86 -11.19 -9.18
N TYR A 35 -18.55 -11.13 -8.90
CA TYR A 35 -17.66 -10.46 -9.84
C TYR A 35 -17.72 -11.28 -11.12
N GLY A 36 -18.01 -10.59 -12.22
CA GLY A 36 -18.13 -11.17 -13.53
C GLY A 36 -16.98 -12.13 -13.82
N ARG A 37 -17.37 -13.25 -14.41
CA ARG A 37 -16.54 -14.15 -15.18
C ARG A 37 -15.91 -13.37 -16.35
N GLU A 38 -14.97 -12.48 -16.06
CA GLU A 38 -13.97 -12.07 -17.03
C GLU A 38 -12.86 -13.11 -16.97
N GLY A 39 -12.51 -13.61 -18.15
CA GLY A 39 -11.66 -14.77 -18.31
C GLY A 39 -10.44 -14.66 -17.41
N ARG A 40 -10.18 -15.76 -16.70
CA ARG A 40 -8.85 -16.13 -16.26
C ARG A 40 -7.98 -16.10 -17.52
N LEU A 41 -7.42 -14.94 -17.84
CA LEU A 41 -6.13 -14.91 -18.50
C LEU A 41 -5.25 -15.57 -17.46
N GLU A 42 -4.92 -16.82 -17.73
CA GLU A 42 -3.94 -17.55 -16.95
C GLU A 42 -2.75 -16.61 -16.86
N GLU A 43 -2.52 -16.06 -15.66
CA GLU A 43 -1.20 -15.60 -15.28
C GLU A 43 -0.34 -16.85 -15.37
N GLU A 44 0.16 -17.11 -16.56
CA GLU A 44 1.39 -17.86 -16.72
C GLU A 44 2.44 -16.96 -16.09
N GLN A 45 2.51 -17.01 -14.76
CA GLN A 45 3.66 -16.56 -14.00
C GLN A 45 4.78 -17.48 -14.45
N VAL A 46 5.40 -17.14 -15.57
CA VAL A 46 6.67 -17.69 -15.98
C VAL A 46 7.63 -17.24 -14.89
N MET A 47 7.79 -18.10 -13.89
CA MET A 47 8.76 -17.90 -12.84
C MET A 47 10.09 -17.79 -13.53
N CYS A 48 10.66 -16.59 -13.44
CA CYS A 48 12.07 -16.38 -13.62
C CYS A 48 12.83 -17.54 -12.98
N ASP A 49 13.48 -18.37 -13.79
CA ASP A 49 14.15 -19.57 -13.31
C ASP A 49 15.04 -19.24 -12.10
N GLU A 50 14.82 -19.94 -10.98
CA GLU A 50 15.71 -19.90 -9.81
C GLU A 50 16.98 -20.71 -10.15
N GLU A 51 17.73 -20.31 -11.17
CA GLU A 51 19.04 -20.90 -11.43
C GLU A 51 20.05 -20.33 -10.43
N THR A 52 20.17 -21.01 -9.29
CA THR A 52 21.32 -20.92 -8.40
C THR A 52 22.55 -21.46 -9.12
N GLY A 53 23.20 -20.63 -9.94
CA GLY A 53 24.33 -21.07 -10.76
C GLY A 53 25.16 -19.93 -11.31
N SER A 54 26.23 -19.57 -10.58
CA SER A 54 27.34 -18.68 -10.95
C SER A 54 27.09 -17.15 -10.94
N ARG A 55 27.95 -16.47 -10.18
CA ARG A 55 27.98 -15.02 -9.95
C ARG A 55 28.51 -14.27 -11.17
N GLU A 56 27.76 -14.25 -12.25
CA GLU A 56 27.89 -13.18 -13.22
C GLU A 56 26.82 -12.12 -12.93
N SER A 57 27.16 -11.21 -12.00
CA SER A 57 26.46 -9.94 -11.92
C SER A 57 26.82 -9.16 -13.18
N GLY A 58 26.04 -9.35 -14.25
CA GLY A 58 26.15 -8.52 -15.45
C GLY A 58 26.05 -7.04 -15.09
N LEU A 59 26.54 -6.18 -15.98
CA LEU A 59 26.30 -4.75 -15.84
C LEU A 59 24.79 -4.47 -15.96
N PRO A 60 24.28 -3.48 -15.20
CA PRO A 60 22.92 -3.01 -15.40
C PRO A 60 22.73 -2.50 -16.83
N GLU A 61 21.51 -2.67 -17.34
CA GLU A 61 21.12 -2.28 -18.69
C GLU A 61 20.11 -1.15 -18.62
N GLU A 62 20.32 -0.09 -19.39
CA GLU A 62 19.34 0.98 -19.53
C GLU A 62 18.38 0.67 -20.68
N ILE A 63 17.09 0.77 -20.41
CA ILE A 63 16.06 0.53 -21.42
C ILE A 63 15.14 1.75 -21.55
N MET A 64 14.78 2.06 -22.79
CA MET A 64 13.69 2.99 -23.08
C MET A 64 12.37 2.26 -22.92
N VAL A 65 11.56 2.70 -21.96
CA VAL A 65 10.23 2.13 -21.70
C VAL A 65 9.15 3.00 -22.36
N ASN A 66 9.25 4.33 -22.23
CA ASN A 66 8.30 5.27 -22.83
C ASN A 66 8.92 6.01 -24.03
N PRO A 67 8.43 5.79 -25.26
CA PRO A 67 8.96 6.48 -26.44
C PRO A 67 8.66 7.99 -26.46
N ALA A 68 7.70 8.48 -25.67
CA ALA A 68 7.40 9.91 -25.55
C ALA A 68 8.48 10.66 -24.73
N TYR A 69 9.20 9.95 -23.87
CA TYR A 69 10.27 10.49 -23.03
C TYR A 69 11.55 9.65 -23.20
N PRO A 70 12.20 9.73 -24.37
CA PRO A 70 13.32 8.85 -24.73
C PRO A 70 14.55 9.02 -23.83
N ASP A 71 14.71 10.19 -23.20
CA ASP A 71 15.80 10.49 -22.27
C ASP A 71 15.54 9.93 -20.85
N GLN A 72 14.31 9.47 -20.57
CA GLN A 72 13.94 8.86 -19.28
C GLN A 72 14.09 7.33 -19.36
N LEU A 73 15.32 6.86 -19.19
CA LEU A 73 15.65 5.44 -19.22
C LEU A 73 15.41 4.76 -17.87
N VAL A 74 15.02 3.48 -17.92
CA VAL A 74 14.90 2.62 -16.74
C VAL A 74 16.09 1.68 -16.67
N THR A 75 16.78 1.65 -15.54
CA THR A 75 17.90 0.76 -15.29
C THR A 75 17.41 -0.60 -14.78
N ILE A 76 17.72 -1.66 -15.53
CA ILE A 76 17.43 -3.06 -15.16
C ILE A 76 18.70 -3.70 -14.58
N GLY A 77 18.57 -4.36 -13.42
CA GLY A 77 19.66 -5.04 -12.76
C GLY A 77 20.30 -6.12 -13.64
N GLY A 78 21.63 -6.11 -13.75
CA GLY A 78 22.35 -7.04 -14.62
C GLY A 78 22.42 -8.48 -14.10
N SER A 79 22.03 -8.72 -12.85
CA SER A 79 21.87 -10.06 -12.27
C SER A 79 20.63 -10.82 -12.79
N LEU A 80 19.73 -10.14 -13.53
CA LEU A 80 18.55 -10.77 -14.09
C LEU A 80 18.91 -11.61 -15.32
N THR A 81 18.31 -12.80 -15.42
CA THR A 81 18.43 -13.64 -16.61
C THR A 81 17.80 -12.93 -17.81
N LYS A 82 18.21 -13.31 -19.03
CA LYS A 82 17.67 -12.72 -20.27
C LYS A 82 16.15 -12.86 -20.38
N GLY A 83 15.61 -14.00 -19.93
CA GLY A 83 14.16 -14.23 -19.87
C GLY A 83 13.47 -13.23 -18.94
N CYS A 84 13.98 -13.07 -17.72
CA CYS A 84 13.47 -12.10 -16.75
C CYS A 84 13.54 -10.66 -17.24
N LYS A 85 14.66 -10.26 -17.86
CA LYS A 85 14.80 -8.92 -18.44
C LYS A 85 13.75 -8.65 -19.52
N THR A 86 13.49 -9.65 -20.37
CA THR A 86 12.49 -9.54 -21.44
C THR A 86 11.09 -9.42 -20.87
N LEU A 87 10.74 -10.27 -19.90
CA LEU A 87 9.44 -10.23 -19.24
C LEU A 87 9.22 -8.91 -18.49
N LEU A 88 10.23 -8.46 -17.73
CA LEU A 88 10.20 -7.19 -17.01
C LEU A 88 10.02 -6.01 -17.98
N LYS A 89 10.75 -5.98 -19.09
CA LYS A 89 10.60 -4.94 -20.11
C LYS A 89 9.18 -4.92 -20.68
N ALA A 90 8.62 -6.08 -21.03
CA ALA A 90 7.25 -6.18 -21.52
C ALA A 90 6.22 -5.71 -20.47
N LEU A 91 6.44 -6.06 -19.20
CA LEU A 91 5.59 -5.63 -18.08
C LEU A 91 5.62 -4.11 -17.91
N LEU A 92 6.80 -3.50 -17.93
CA LEU A 92 6.95 -2.04 -17.81
C LEU A 92 6.26 -1.31 -18.97
N ILE A 93 6.43 -1.79 -20.20
CA ILE A 93 5.78 -1.21 -21.40
C ILE A 93 4.25 -1.37 -21.34
N LYS A 94 3.75 -2.51 -20.85
CA LYS A 94 2.31 -2.77 -20.73
C LYS A 94 1.63 -1.86 -19.69
N ASN A 95 2.37 -1.39 -18.69
CA ASN A 95 1.86 -0.58 -17.57
C ASN A 95 2.41 0.86 -17.61
N LEU A 96 2.65 1.40 -18.80
CA LEU A 96 3.22 2.73 -19.00
C LEU A 96 2.42 3.85 -18.31
N ASP A 97 1.10 3.69 -18.23
CA ASP A 97 0.12 4.62 -17.68
C ASP A 97 0.10 4.68 -16.15
N ILE A 98 0.74 3.72 -15.47
CA ILE A 98 0.84 3.69 -14.01
C ILE A 98 1.92 4.65 -13.49
N PHE A 99 2.95 4.91 -14.30
CA PHE A 99 4.08 5.74 -13.91
C PHE A 99 3.81 7.22 -14.17
N ALA A 100 4.44 8.08 -13.35
CA ALA A 100 4.49 9.51 -13.60
C ALA A 100 5.79 9.87 -14.33
N TRP A 101 5.68 10.25 -15.61
CA TRP A 101 6.81 10.62 -16.47
C TRP A 101 7.11 12.12 -16.38
N GLU A 102 6.07 12.92 -16.10
CA GLU A 102 6.19 14.33 -15.77
C GLU A 102 5.44 14.66 -14.47
N PRO A 103 5.74 15.81 -13.82
CA PRO A 103 5.03 16.22 -12.61
C PRO A 103 3.51 16.29 -12.76
N ALA A 104 3.00 16.53 -13.99
CA ALA A 104 1.57 16.58 -14.27
C ALA A 104 0.87 15.21 -14.17
N ASP A 105 1.61 14.10 -14.37
CA ASP A 105 1.07 12.74 -14.26
C ASP A 105 0.79 12.34 -12.80
N MET A 106 1.36 13.07 -11.82
CA MET A 106 1.10 12.86 -10.40
C MET A 106 -0.26 13.46 -10.00
N THR A 107 -1.35 12.77 -10.33
CA THR A 107 -2.73 13.25 -10.10
C THR A 107 -3.19 13.28 -8.63
N GLY A 108 -2.30 12.95 -7.69
CA GLY A 108 -2.61 12.88 -6.27
C GLY A 108 -3.64 11.80 -5.93
N VAL A 109 -3.94 11.62 -4.65
CA VAL A 109 -4.99 10.69 -4.23
C VAL A 109 -6.30 11.47 -4.07
N PRO A 110 -7.43 11.03 -4.67
CA PRO A 110 -8.71 11.71 -4.52
C PRO A 110 -9.07 11.98 -3.06
N ARG A 111 -9.50 13.20 -2.75
CA ARG A 111 -9.84 13.64 -1.38
C ARG A 111 -10.77 12.66 -0.66
N ARG A 112 -11.81 12.16 -1.35
CA ARG A 112 -12.76 11.17 -0.79
C ARG A 112 -12.11 9.88 -0.23
N ILE A 113 -10.90 9.56 -0.65
CA ILE A 113 -10.14 8.37 -0.22
C ILE A 113 -9.26 8.69 0.99
N ILE A 114 -8.64 9.89 1.01
CA ILE A 114 -7.69 10.30 2.06
C ILE A 114 -8.34 11.11 3.20
N GLU A 115 -9.55 11.62 2.98
CA GLU A 115 -10.30 12.38 3.97
C GLU A 115 -10.72 11.46 5.10
N HIS A 116 -10.00 11.58 6.21
CA HIS A 116 -10.33 10.94 7.46
C HIS A 116 -10.81 12.01 8.44
N ASN A 117 -11.92 11.75 9.12
CA ASN A 117 -12.39 12.64 10.16
C ASN A 117 -11.61 12.31 11.45
N ILE A 118 -10.78 13.25 11.90
CA ILE A 118 -10.13 13.14 13.20
C ILE A 118 -11.21 13.32 14.27
N ASN A 119 -11.40 12.30 15.10
CA ASN A 119 -12.32 12.37 16.23
C ASN A 119 -11.73 13.21 17.37
N ALA A 120 -11.66 14.53 17.18
CA ALA A 120 -11.25 15.48 18.20
C ALA A 120 -12.45 15.87 19.07
N ASN A 121 -12.24 15.99 20.38
CA ASN A 121 -13.26 16.49 21.29
C ASN A 121 -13.42 18.02 21.09
N PRO A 122 -14.59 18.51 20.63
CA PRO A 122 -14.80 19.93 20.36
C PRO A 122 -14.76 20.81 21.63
N SER A 123 -14.89 20.20 22.81
CA SER A 123 -14.81 20.89 24.10
C SER A 123 -13.37 21.13 24.58
N VAL A 124 -12.36 20.63 23.87
CA VAL A 124 -10.94 20.83 24.20
C VAL A 124 -10.37 21.96 23.35
N GLU A 125 -9.79 22.96 23.99
CA GLU A 125 -9.15 24.08 23.28
C GLU A 125 -7.88 23.61 22.54
N PRO A 126 -7.63 24.11 21.31
CA PRO A 126 -6.45 23.75 20.53
C PRO A 126 -5.17 24.27 21.19
N VAL A 127 -4.10 23.49 21.12
CA VAL A 127 -2.79 23.84 21.69
C VAL A 127 -1.82 24.23 20.58
N CYS A 128 -1.22 25.42 20.67
CA CYS A 128 -0.12 25.82 19.79
C CYS A 128 1.19 25.15 20.24
N GLN A 129 1.79 24.32 19.38
CA GLN A 129 3.18 23.87 19.56
C GLN A 129 4.16 24.98 19.15
N LYS A 130 5.26 25.12 19.91
CA LYS A 130 6.38 26.04 19.67
C LYS A 130 7.52 25.34 18.95
#